data_AF-A0A7C4YIT9-F1
#
_entry.id   AF-A0A7C4YIT9-F1
#
_cell.length_a   1.000
_cell.length_b   1.000
_cell.length_c   1.000
_cell.angle_alpha   90.00
_cell.angle_beta   90.00
_cell.angle_gamma   90.00
#
_symmetry.space_group_name_H-M   'P 1'
#
loop_
_entity.id
_entity.type
_entity.pdbx_description
1 polymer ?
#
loop_
_entity_poly.entity_id
_entity_poly.type
_entity_poly.pdbx_seq_one_letter_code
_entity_poly.pdbx_strand_id
1 'polypeptide(L)'
;IISAGQLSDAERQLAKRIFHKLGQAEAEVHGIEIEKVHFHEVGAIDSIADIVGTAIAICSLGIERVTSRSVPPGTGMVKCEHGLMPVPAPATARLLQGVPLATVPVKGEMTTPTGAAILSATVQEWIDQPQMTIDRIGHGLGTRDFPDWPNVLRVYVGSAPSPAAETDRVVLLETNLDDVPGEIVGYCRDQLFAAGALDVFLIPMQMKKNRPGILLSVLAPIDLAGAIEAILFRETATLGIRRSIVERHKLERESITVGTPWGPVRAKKGWNAAGLTVVSPEYDDCSRVAREHGVPLREVYRVVQGEAAK
;
A
#
# COMPACT_ATOMS: atom_id res chain seq x y z
N ILE A 1 -17.52 28.97 -7.88
CA ILE A 1 -16.48 28.97 -8.95
C ILE A 1 -16.33 27.58 -9.56
N ILE A 2 -15.85 26.57 -8.82
CA ILE A 2 -15.63 25.20 -9.34
C ILE A 2 -16.90 24.51 -9.87
N SER A 3 -18.06 24.74 -9.23
CA SER A 3 -19.34 24.20 -9.69
C SER A 3 -19.91 24.88 -10.95
N ALA A 4 -19.38 26.04 -11.33
CA ALA A 4 -19.86 26.84 -12.46
C ALA A 4 -18.93 26.78 -13.69
N GLY A 5 -17.74 26.18 -13.56
CA GLY A 5 -16.79 26.01 -14.65
C GLY A 5 -17.07 24.79 -15.53
N GLN A 6 -16.62 24.83 -16.79
CA GLN A 6 -16.60 23.70 -17.73
C GLN A 6 -15.49 22.71 -17.35
N LEU A 7 -15.65 22.01 -16.22
CA LEU A 7 -14.78 20.93 -15.77
C LEU A 7 -15.50 19.60 -15.95
N SER A 8 -14.76 18.56 -16.34
CA SER A 8 -15.23 17.18 -16.21
C SER A 8 -15.48 16.83 -14.74
N ASP A 9 -16.26 15.78 -14.49
CA ASP A 9 -16.56 15.37 -13.12
C ASP A 9 -15.30 14.94 -12.36
N ALA A 10 -14.35 14.27 -13.03
CA ALA A 10 -13.08 13.87 -12.40
C ALA A 10 -12.25 15.09 -11.95
N GLU A 11 -12.09 16.08 -12.82
CA GLU A 11 -11.36 17.32 -12.52
C GLU A 11 -12.04 18.10 -11.38
N ARG A 12 -13.38 18.18 -11.43
CA ARG A 12 -14.18 18.85 -10.41
C ARG A 12 -14.03 18.18 -9.03
N GLN A 13 -14.10 16.86 -8.98
CA GLN A 13 -13.98 16.12 -7.72
C GLN A 13 -12.57 16.23 -7.14
N LEU A 14 -11.54 16.16 -7.99
CA LEU A 14 -10.15 16.32 -7.56
C LEU A 14 -9.90 17.74 -7.01
N ALA A 15 -10.32 18.77 -7.73
CA ALA A 15 -10.19 20.15 -7.26
C ALA A 15 -10.92 20.35 -5.91
N LYS A 16 -12.16 19.86 -5.79
CA LYS A 16 -12.91 19.91 -4.52
C LYS A 16 -12.17 19.22 -3.38
N ARG A 17 -11.56 18.06 -3.62
CA ARG A 17 -10.78 17.32 -2.62
C ARG A 17 -9.60 18.14 -2.10
N ILE A 18 -8.85 18.78 -3.00
CA ILE A 18 -7.72 19.63 -2.65
C ILE A 18 -8.19 20.86 -1.85
N PHE A 19 -9.22 21.55 -2.32
CA PHE A 19 -9.81 22.69 -1.59
C PHE A 19 -10.34 22.31 -0.22
N HIS A 20 -10.96 21.14 -0.10
CA HIS A 20 -11.48 20.66 1.16
C HIS A 20 -10.36 20.42 2.17
N LYS A 21 -9.25 19.79 1.75
CA LYS A 21 -8.06 19.62 2.59
C LYS A 21 -7.51 20.96 3.08
N LEU A 22 -7.32 21.91 2.16
CA LEU A 22 -6.84 23.25 2.50
C LEU A 22 -7.79 23.97 3.47
N GLY A 23 -9.08 24.00 3.16
CA GLY A 23 -10.10 24.62 3.99
C GLY A 23 -10.22 24.01 5.38
N GLN A 24 -10.10 22.68 5.51
CA GLN A 24 -10.08 22.01 6.82
C GLN A 24 -8.89 22.45 7.67
N ALA A 25 -7.70 22.50 7.08
CA ALA A 25 -6.50 22.92 7.80
C ALA A 25 -6.60 24.37 8.28
N GLU A 26 -7.10 25.28 7.43
CA GLU A 26 -7.31 26.69 7.79
C GLU A 26 -8.40 26.85 8.86
N ALA A 27 -9.54 26.15 8.71
CA ALA A 27 -10.63 26.16 9.68
C ALA A 27 -10.17 25.76 11.07
N GLU A 28 -9.37 24.70 11.17
CA GLU A 28 -8.82 24.21 12.44
C GLU A 28 -7.82 25.18 13.07
N VAL A 29 -6.95 25.79 12.27
CA VAL A 29 -5.97 26.77 12.74
C VAL A 29 -6.66 28.04 13.25
N HIS A 30 -7.72 28.46 12.58
CA HIS A 30 -8.50 29.64 12.94
C HIS A 30 -9.62 29.39 13.97
N GLY A 31 -9.93 28.12 14.27
CA GLY A 31 -11.01 27.76 15.19
C GLY A 31 -12.41 28.14 14.68
N ILE A 32 -12.62 28.11 13.36
CA ILE A 32 -13.88 28.49 12.70
C ILE A 32 -14.42 27.34 11.84
N GLU A 33 -15.68 27.46 11.42
CA GLU A 33 -16.28 26.54 10.45
C GLU A 33 -15.66 26.73 9.05
N ILE A 34 -15.55 25.65 8.27
CA ILE A 34 -14.91 25.66 6.95
C ILE A 34 -15.58 26.63 5.97
N GLU A 35 -16.90 26.82 6.10
CA GLU A 35 -17.69 27.74 5.28
C GLU A 35 -17.35 29.21 5.55
N LYS A 36 -16.76 29.50 6.72
CA LYS A 36 -16.35 30.84 7.15
C LYS A 36 -14.86 31.11 6.93
N VAL A 37 -14.13 30.14 6.38
CA VAL A 37 -12.70 30.32 6.07
C VAL A 37 -12.55 31.35 4.97
N HIS A 38 -11.92 32.46 5.34
CA HIS A 38 -11.34 33.40 4.40
C HIS A 38 -9.89 33.02 4.22
N PHE A 39 -9.50 32.69 2.99
CA PHE A 39 -8.12 32.39 2.72
C PHE A 39 -7.32 33.70 2.65
N HIS A 40 -6.62 34.02 3.73
CA HIS A 40 -5.92 35.29 3.93
C HIS A 40 -4.57 35.34 3.19
N GLU A 41 -3.82 34.24 3.19
CA GLU A 41 -2.49 34.15 2.54
C GLU A 41 -2.52 33.60 1.12
N VAL A 42 -3.69 33.19 0.68
CA VAL A 42 -3.95 32.59 -0.61
C VAL A 42 -4.46 33.75 -1.46
N GLY A 43 -3.63 34.27 -2.36
CA GLY A 43 -4.11 35.13 -3.44
C GLY A 43 -5.26 34.39 -4.11
N ALA A 44 -6.51 34.77 -3.82
CA ALA A 44 -7.64 33.85 -3.95
C ALA A 44 -7.78 33.32 -5.39
N ILE A 45 -7.31 34.09 -6.36
CA ILE A 45 -7.27 33.72 -7.78
C ILE A 45 -6.11 32.78 -8.09
N ASP A 46 -4.90 33.02 -7.57
CA ASP A 46 -3.70 32.25 -7.87
C ASP A 46 -3.82 30.82 -7.34
N SER A 47 -4.25 30.63 -6.09
CA SER A 47 -4.45 29.27 -5.58
C SER A 47 -5.66 28.57 -6.20
N ILE A 48 -6.67 29.32 -6.69
CA ILE A 48 -7.71 28.72 -7.51
C ILE A 48 -7.12 28.20 -8.81
N ALA A 49 -6.29 28.99 -9.47
CA ALA A 49 -5.61 28.57 -10.70
C ALA A 49 -4.69 27.37 -10.44
N ASP A 50 -3.92 27.36 -9.35
CA ASP A 50 -3.03 26.25 -8.99
C ASP A 50 -3.80 24.95 -8.74
N ILE A 51 -4.86 24.99 -7.93
CA ILE A 51 -5.62 23.80 -7.55
C ILE A 51 -6.41 23.27 -8.74
N VAL A 52 -7.14 24.15 -9.44
CA VAL A 52 -7.94 23.74 -10.61
C VAL A 52 -7.04 23.33 -11.76
N GLY A 53 -5.96 24.07 -12.01
CA GLY A 53 -4.97 23.75 -13.04
C GLY A 53 -4.27 22.42 -12.78
N THR A 54 -3.93 22.13 -11.52
CA THR A 54 -3.39 20.82 -11.14
C THR A 54 -4.40 19.70 -11.38
N ALA A 55 -5.67 19.90 -11.04
CA ALA A 55 -6.70 18.90 -11.28
C ALA A 55 -6.90 18.62 -12.77
N ILE A 56 -6.97 19.67 -13.60
CA ILE A 56 -7.02 19.56 -15.05
C ILE A 56 -5.80 18.83 -15.59
N ALA A 57 -4.59 19.19 -15.13
CA ALA A 57 -3.36 18.58 -15.60
C ALA A 57 -3.30 17.08 -15.30
N ILE A 58 -3.63 16.67 -14.07
CA ILE A 58 -3.65 15.26 -13.67
C ILE A 58 -4.64 14.45 -14.53
N CYS A 59 -5.86 14.97 -14.71
CA CYS A 59 -6.89 14.27 -15.48
C CYS A 59 -6.57 14.26 -16.98
N SER A 60 -6.16 15.39 -17.56
CA SER A 60 -5.85 15.51 -18.99
C SER A 60 -4.61 14.71 -19.41
N LEU A 61 -3.65 14.53 -18.51
CA LEU A 61 -2.48 13.67 -18.74
C LEU A 61 -2.78 12.18 -18.52
N GLY A 62 -3.99 11.81 -18.06
CA GLY A 62 -4.36 10.43 -17.79
C GLY A 62 -3.56 9.80 -16.64
N ILE A 63 -3.19 10.59 -15.64
CA ILE A 63 -2.36 10.09 -14.53
C ILE A 63 -3.20 9.22 -13.60
N GLU A 64 -2.85 7.93 -13.52
CA GLU A 64 -3.54 6.96 -12.66
C GLU A 64 -2.98 6.95 -11.23
N ARG A 65 -1.68 7.23 -11.08
CA ARG A 65 -0.96 7.15 -9.79
C ARG A 65 0.04 8.29 -9.65
N VAL A 66 0.04 8.90 -8.48
CA VAL A 66 0.94 9.98 -8.06
C VAL A 66 1.74 9.51 -6.85
N THR A 67 3.06 9.56 -6.97
CA THR A 67 3.99 9.25 -5.87
C THR A 67 4.87 10.46 -5.59
N SER A 68 5.32 10.62 -4.36
CA SER A 68 6.26 11.69 -4.00
C SER A 68 7.27 11.22 -2.97
N ARG A 69 8.42 11.90 -2.93
CA ARG A 69 9.41 11.72 -1.85
C ARG A 69 8.92 12.43 -0.59
N SER A 70 9.70 12.33 0.49
CA SER A 70 9.48 13.14 1.68
C SER A 70 9.46 14.64 1.35
N VAL A 71 8.55 15.36 1.98
CA VAL A 71 8.23 16.77 1.66
C VAL A 71 9.13 17.71 2.46
N PRO A 72 9.86 18.63 1.83
CA PRO A 72 10.68 19.61 2.55
C PRO A 72 9.85 20.86 2.93
N PRO A 73 9.51 21.07 4.22
CA PRO A 73 8.79 22.28 4.61
C PRO A 73 9.66 23.55 4.54
N GLY A 74 10.97 23.42 4.68
CA GLY A 74 11.89 24.52 4.94
C GLY A 74 12.17 24.69 6.44
N THR A 75 12.81 25.79 6.84
CA THR A 75 13.19 26.04 8.24
C THR A 75 13.07 27.51 8.63
N GLY A 76 13.05 27.82 9.93
CA GLY A 76 13.09 29.19 10.44
C GLY A 76 11.70 29.81 10.62
N MET A 77 11.60 31.11 10.35
CA MET A 77 10.37 31.89 10.51
C MET A 77 9.99 32.55 9.18
N VAL A 78 8.70 32.63 8.87
CA VAL A 78 8.15 33.33 7.71
C VAL A 78 7.27 34.48 8.18
N LYS A 79 7.34 35.64 7.51
CA LYS A 79 6.44 36.77 7.77
C LYS A 79 5.19 36.60 6.91
N CYS A 80 4.05 36.58 7.54
CA CYS A 80 2.73 36.43 6.93
C CYS A 80 1.75 37.48 7.49
N GLU A 81 0.48 37.45 7.06
CA GLU A 81 -0.54 38.39 7.56
C GLU A 81 -0.78 38.26 9.07
N HIS A 82 -0.51 37.07 9.61
CA HIS A 82 -0.61 36.75 11.03
C HIS A 82 0.68 37.04 11.82
N GLY A 83 1.65 37.72 11.19
CA GLY A 83 2.94 38.05 11.79
C GLY A 83 4.04 37.05 11.47
N LEU A 84 5.00 36.89 12.39
CA LEU A 84 6.09 35.91 12.23
C LEU A 84 5.61 34.53 12.68
N MET A 85 5.62 33.57 11.76
CA MET A 85 5.20 32.19 11.99
C MET A 85 6.38 31.23 11.83
N PRO A 86 6.43 30.12 12.59
CA PRO A 86 7.41 29.07 12.35
C PRO A 86 7.19 28.44 10.97
N VAL A 87 8.25 27.91 10.38
CA VAL A 87 8.18 27.08 9.17
C VAL A 87 8.26 25.59 9.60
N PRO A 88 7.30 24.73 9.20
CA PRO A 88 6.10 25.04 8.41
C PRO A 88 5.08 25.89 9.18
N ALA A 89 4.39 26.79 8.47
CA ALA A 89 3.29 27.58 9.02
C ALA A 89 2.16 26.66 9.53
N PRO A 90 1.30 27.10 10.48
CA PRO A 90 0.32 26.23 11.13
C PRO A 90 -0.58 25.42 10.19
N ALA A 91 -1.12 26.03 9.11
CA ALA A 91 -1.96 25.34 8.14
C ALA A 91 -1.16 24.29 7.34
N THR A 92 0.04 24.63 6.88
CA THR A 92 0.97 23.69 6.24
C THR A 92 1.32 22.52 7.17
N ALA A 93 1.58 22.79 8.45
CA ALA A 93 1.90 21.77 9.44
C ALA A 93 0.74 20.76 9.62
N ARG A 94 -0.51 21.24 9.61
CA ARG A 94 -1.71 20.39 9.65
C ARG A 94 -1.84 19.54 8.39
N LEU A 95 -1.67 20.15 7.21
CA LEU A 95 -1.76 19.44 5.93
C LEU A 95 -0.71 18.33 5.77
N LEU A 96 0.45 18.50 6.41
CA LEU A 96 1.54 17.53 6.38
C LEU A 96 1.48 16.49 7.52
N GLN A 97 0.41 16.45 8.31
CA GLN A 97 0.24 15.40 9.33
C GLN A 97 0.14 14.01 8.66
N GLY A 98 1.02 13.09 9.08
CA GLY A 98 1.12 11.75 8.48
C GLY A 98 1.92 11.69 7.17
N VAL A 99 2.50 12.82 6.72
CA VAL A 99 3.37 12.90 5.55
C VAL A 99 4.84 12.82 5.99
N PRO A 100 5.70 12.00 5.35
CA PRO A 100 7.12 11.99 5.68
C PRO A 100 7.77 13.32 5.30
N LEU A 101 8.48 13.92 6.24
CA LEU A 101 9.13 15.22 6.05
C LEU A 101 10.62 15.04 5.71
N ALA A 102 11.12 15.87 4.80
CA ALA A 102 12.53 15.96 4.46
C ALA A 102 13.17 17.16 5.16
N THR A 103 14.38 16.99 5.68
CA THR A 103 15.19 18.10 6.18
C THR A 103 15.94 18.75 5.02
N VAL A 104 15.89 20.08 4.96
CA VAL A 104 16.59 20.89 3.95
C VAL A 104 17.29 22.07 4.61
N PRO A 105 18.47 22.49 4.14
CA PRO A 105 19.23 23.60 4.71
C PRO A 105 18.72 24.98 4.26
N VAL A 106 17.43 25.09 3.89
CA VAL A 106 16.83 26.31 3.36
C VAL A 106 16.07 27.03 4.47
N LYS A 107 16.47 28.28 4.74
CA LYS A 107 15.74 29.19 5.63
C LYS A 107 14.60 29.85 4.84
N GLY A 108 13.40 29.76 5.37
CA GLY A 108 12.18 30.16 4.71
C GLY A 108 11.32 28.96 4.34
N GLU A 109 10.10 29.25 3.92
CA GLU A 109 9.12 28.25 3.54
C GLU A 109 9.40 27.73 2.12
N MET A 110 9.50 26.41 1.98
CA MET A 110 9.66 25.71 0.71
C MET A 110 8.38 25.03 0.26
N THR A 111 7.57 24.57 1.20
CA THR A 111 6.24 24.02 0.92
C THR A 111 5.19 24.99 1.45
N THR A 112 4.43 25.59 0.54
CA THR A 112 3.30 26.47 0.87
C THR A 112 2.06 25.65 1.27
N PRO A 113 1.05 26.26 1.91
CA PRO A 113 -0.21 25.58 2.20
C PRO A 113 -0.85 24.96 0.94
N THR A 114 -0.86 25.67 -0.19
CA THR A 114 -1.40 25.16 -1.47
C THR A 114 -0.64 23.91 -1.94
N GLY A 115 0.70 23.94 -1.90
CA GLY A 115 1.53 22.80 -2.29
C GLY A 115 1.31 21.58 -1.38
N ALA A 116 1.22 21.80 -0.06
CA ALA A 116 0.91 20.75 0.90
C ALA A 116 -0.50 20.16 0.68
N ALA A 117 -1.49 20.99 0.37
CA ALA A 117 -2.85 20.55 0.07
C ALA A 117 -2.90 19.71 -1.21
N ILE A 118 -2.21 20.12 -2.27
CA ILE A 118 -2.09 19.35 -3.51
C ILE A 118 -1.48 17.98 -3.22
N LEU A 119 -0.31 17.94 -2.58
CA LEU A 119 0.39 16.69 -2.29
C LEU A 119 -0.44 15.75 -1.41
N SER A 120 -0.97 16.25 -0.29
CA SER A 120 -1.78 15.44 0.64
C SER A 120 -3.09 14.92 0.04
N ALA A 121 -3.63 15.58 -1.00
CA ALA A 121 -4.83 15.17 -1.69
C ALA A 121 -4.57 14.28 -2.92
N THR A 122 -3.35 14.23 -3.45
CA THR A 122 -3.04 13.55 -4.72
C THR A 122 -2.12 12.36 -4.55
N VAL A 123 -1.12 12.43 -3.67
CA VAL A 123 -0.12 11.39 -3.48
C VAL A 123 -0.74 10.15 -2.84
N GLN A 124 -0.64 9.00 -3.51
CA GLN A 124 -1.09 7.71 -2.95
C GLN A 124 0.02 6.97 -2.21
N GLU A 125 1.29 7.25 -2.53
CA GLU A 125 2.43 6.58 -1.90
C GLU A 125 3.63 7.52 -1.77
N TRP A 126 4.27 7.45 -0.59
CA TRP A 126 5.48 8.21 -0.30
C TRP A 126 6.72 7.31 -0.45
N ILE A 127 7.46 7.50 -1.54
CA ILE A 127 8.62 6.69 -1.91
C ILE A 127 9.74 7.55 -2.46
N ASP A 128 10.98 7.12 -2.25
CA ASP A 128 12.15 7.85 -2.74
C ASP A 128 12.25 7.87 -4.27
N GLN A 129 11.95 6.74 -4.92
CA GLN A 129 11.97 6.64 -6.36
C GLN A 129 11.05 5.50 -6.83
N PRO A 130 10.05 5.76 -7.68
CA PRO A 130 9.25 4.71 -8.29
C PRO A 130 10.07 3.91 -9.31
N GLN A 131 9.79 2.62 -9.42
CA GLN A 131 10.22 1.83 -10.57
C GLN A 131 9.35 2.23 -11.77
N MET A 132 9.91 3.02 -12.69
CA MET A 132 9.20 3.49 -13.88
C MET A 132 10.17 3.79 -15.03
N THR A 133 9.62 3.82 -16.24
CA THR A 133 10.26 4.45 -17.40
C THR A 133 9.73 5.87 -17.51
N ILE A 134 10.64 6.86 -17.57
CA ILE A 134 10.27 8.28 -17.67
C ILE A 134 10.05 8.63 -19.14
N ASP A 135 8.87 9.15 -19.47
CA ASP A 135 8.53 9.62 -20.80
C ASP A 135 8.69 11.14 -20.93
N ARG A 136 8.34 11.88 -19.88
CA ARG A 136 8.41 13.35 -19.84
C ARG A 136 8.90 13.86 -18.49
N ILE A 137 9.54 15.02 -18.54
CA ILE A 137 10.04 15.74 -17.35
C ILE A 137 9.49 17.17 -17.39
N GLY A 138 8.84 17.59 -16.30
CA GLY A 138 8.37 18.95 -16.10
C GLY A 138 9.16 19.65 -14.99
N HIS A 139 9.35 20.97 -15.12
CA HIS A 139 9.96 21.80 -14.09
C HIS A 139 9.07 23.00 -13.80
N GLY A 140 8.83 23.28 -12.52
CA GLY A 140 8.18 24.49 -12.03
C GLY A 140 9.16 25.30 -11.20
N LEU A 141 9.28 26.59 -11.49
CA LEU A 141 10.19 27.51 -10.81
C LEU A 141 9.40 28.36 -9.82
N GLY A 142 9.85 28.38 -8.56
CA GLY A 142 9.33 29.32 -7.58
C GLY A 142 9.96 30.71 -7.75
N THR A 143 9.34 31.73 -7.17
CA THR A 143 9.78 33.13 -7.28
C THR A 143 10.82 33.54 -6.24
N ARG A 144 11.07 32.70 -5.22
CA ARG A 144 12.09 32.95 -4.19
C ARG A 144 13.46 32.43 -4.66
N ASP A 145 14.49 33.24 -4.50
CA ASP A 145 15.87 32.83 -4.76
C ASP A 145 16.57 32.40 -3.46
N PHE A 146 17.13 31.19 -3.48
CA PHE A 146 17.98 30.70 -2.39
C PHE A 146 19.42 30.54 -2.89
N PRO A 147 20.44 31.07 -2.17
CA PRO A 147 21.82 31.13 -2.68
C PRO A 147 22.41 29.79 -3.12
N ASP A 148 22.16 28.72 -2.34
CA ASP A 148 22.78 27.41 -2.54
C ASP A 148 21.75 26.31 -2.87
N TRP A 149 20.51 26.69 -3.19
CA TRP A 149 19.44 25.71 -3.40
C TRP A 149 18.47 26.13 -4.51
N PRO A 150 18.30 25.33 -5.57
CA PRO A 150 17.36 25.67 -6.64
C PRO A 150 15.91 25.60 -6.14
N ASN A 151 15.16 26.69 -6.30
CA ASN A 151 13.73 26.72 -6.02
C ASN A 151 12.92 26.11 -7.18
N VAL A 152 13.11 24.80 -7.39
CA VAL A 152 12.57 24.07 -8.53
C VAL A 152 11.80 22.84 -8.05
N LEU A 153 10.54 22.73 -8.45
CA LEU A 153 9.78 21.49 -8.44
C LEU A 153 10.04 20.74 -9.74
N ARG A 154 10.37 19.45 -9.65
CA ARG A 154 10.51 18.56 -10.81
C ARG A 154 9.47 17.45 -10.76
N VAL A 155 8.79 17.23 -11.87
CA VAL A 155 7.78 16.19 -12.05
C VAL A 155 8.24 15.22 -13.13
N TYR A 156 8.08 13.93 -12.88
CA TYR A 156 8.29 12.86 -13.85
C TYR A 156 6.95 12.26 -14.24
N VAL A 157 6.72 12.10 -15.54
CA VAL A 157 5.55 11.39 -16.08
C VAL A 157 6.06 10.24 -16.92
N GLY A 158 5.50 9.06 -16.72
CA GLY A 158 5.76 7.91 -17.57
C GLY A 158 5.10 6.65 -17.04
N SER A 159 5.45 5.51 -17.64
CA SER A 159 4.84 4.22 -17.31
C SER A 159 5.61 3.50 -16.21
N ALA A 160 4.92 3.11 -15.15
CA ALA A 160 5.38 2.04 -14.27
C ALA A 160 5.14 0.68 -14.97
N PRO A 161 5.91 -0.38 -14.64
CA PRO A 161 5.53 -1.73 -15.02
C PRO A 161 4.09 -1.98 -14.58
N SER A 162 3.22 -2.35 -15.52
CA SER A 162 1.93 -2.92 -15.15
C SER A 162 2.23 -4.15 -14.27
N PRO A 163 1.52 -4.36 -13.15
CA PRO A 163 1.68 -5.56 -12.34
C PRO A 163 1.23 -6.77 -13.16
N ALA A 164 2.13 -7.25 -14.03
CA ALA A 164 2.04 -8.57 -14.63
C ALA A 164 2.40 -9.54 -13.51
N ALA A 165 1.38 -10.19 -12.95
CA ALA A 165 1.35 -10.92 -11.68
C ALA A 165 1.00 -10.03 -10.48
N GLU A 166 0.11 -10.54 -9.64
CA GLU A 166 -0.22 -9.96 -8.35
C GLU A 166 1.02 -10.13 -7.46
N THR A 167 1.95 -9.17 -7.53
CA THR A 167 3.14 -9.11 -6.69
C THR A 167 2.76 -8.57 -5.34
N ASP A 168 2.91 -9.40 -4.31
CA ASP A 168 2.76 -8.96 -2.93
C ASP A 168 4.02 -9.26 -2.12
N ARG A 169 4.12 -8.59 -0.98
CA ARG A 169 5.17 -8.80 0.01
C ARG A 169 4.54 -9.41 1.23
N VAL A 170 5.18 -10.45 1.74
CA VAL A 170 4.77 -11.13 2.98
C VAL A 170 5.97 -11.23 3.91
N VAL A 171 5.71 -11.46 5.19
CA VAL A 171 6.76 -11.72 6.16
C VAL A 171 6.94 -13.24 6.32
N LEU A 172 8.19 -13.69 6.31
CA LEU A 172 8.59 -15.02 6.72
C LEU A 172 9.17 -14.92 8.13
N LEU A 173 8.54 -15.60 9.09
CA LEU A 173 8.98 -15.68 10.48
C LEU A 173 9.48 -17.08 10.78
N GLU A 174 10.65 -17.17 11.41
CA GLU A 174 11.31 -18.43 11.66
C GLU A 174 11.88 -18.54 13.07
N THR A 175 11.69 -19.70 13.69
CA THR A 175 12.31 -20.04 14.97
C THR A 175 12.70 -21.52 15.04
N ASN A 176 13.79 -21.81 15.76
CA ASN A 176 14.29 -23.18 15.92
C ASN A 176 13.87 -23.68 17.31
N LEU A 177 13.28 -24.86 17.38
CA LEU A 177 12.74 -25.44 18.60
C LEU A 177 13.37 -26.83 18.83
N ASP A 178 14.15 -27.00 19.91
CA ASP A 178 14.77 -28.28 20.33
C ASP A 178 14.28 -28.79 21.69
N ASP A 179 13.43 -28.02 22.37
CA ASP A 179 12.91 -28.29 23.70
C ASP A 179 11.38 -28.17 23.79
N VAL A 180 10.69 -28.07 22.63
CA VAL A 180 9.24 -27.98 22.54
C VAL A 180 8.63 -29.31 22.06
N PRO A 181 7.72 -29.93 22.84
CA PRO A 181 6.96 -31.10 22.42
C PRO A 181 6.16 -30.89 21.13
N GLY A 182 6.01 -31.95 20.34
CA GLY A 182 5.30 -31.90 19.05
C GLY A 182 3.83 -31.53 19.18
N GLU A 183 3.16 -31.88 20.28
CA GLU A 183 1.77 -31.51 20.54
C GLU A 183 1.60 -29.99 20.65
N ILE A 184 2.54 -29.31 21.30
CA ILE A 184 2.54 -27.84 21.43
C ILE A 184 2.79 -27.19 20.07
N VAL A 185 3.70 -27.75 19.27
CA VAL A 185 3.96 -27.29 17.90
C VAL A 185 2.71 -27.42 17.04
N GLY A 186 2.00 -28.54 17.13
CA GLY A 186 0.74 -28.77 16.43
C GLY A 186 -0.34 -27.76 16.81
N TYR A 187 -0.53 -27.53 18.12
CA TYR A 187 -1.46 -26.51 18.60
C TYR A 187 -1.09 -25.09 18.14
N CYS A 188 0.20 -24.74 18.22
CA CYS A 188 0.71 -23.45 17.75
C CYS A 188 0.41 -23.26 16.25
N ARG A 189 0.60 -24.30 15.43
CA ARG A 189 0.28 -24.27 13.99
C ARG A 189 -1.18 -23.86 13.73
N ASP A 190 -2.11 -24.46 14.45
CA ASP A 190 -3.54 -24.20 14.25
C ASP A 190 -3.91 -22.78 14.71
N GLN A 191 -3.32 -22.30 15.81
CA GLN A 191 -3.48 -20.92 16.28
C GLN A 191 -2.92 -19.89 15.28
N LEU A 192 -1.80 -20.20 14.62
CA LEU A 192 -1.21 -19.36 13.60
C LEU A 192 -2.12 -19.22 12.37
N PHE A 193 -2.70 -20.32 11.89
CA PHE A 193 -3.68 -20.28 10.80
C PHE A 193 -4.93 -19.49 11.20
N ALA A 194 -5.45 -19.69 12.42
CA ALA A 194 -6.59 -18.94 12.92
C ALA A 194 -6.31 -17.41 13.00
N ALA A 195 -5.05 -17.02 13.20
CA ALA A 195 -4.60 -15.64 13.20
C ALA A 195 -4.29 -15.06 11.82
N GLY A 196 -4.51 -15.81 10.73
CA GLY A 196 -4.33 -15.33 9.36
C GLY A 196 -2.96 -15.61 8.74
N ALA A 197 -2.19 -16.57 9.28
CA ALA A 197 -1.03 -17.08 8.57
C ALA A 197 -1.43 -17.64 7.19
N LEU A 198 -0.64 -17.32 6.17
CA LEU A 198 -0.83 -17.79 4.80
C LEU A 198 -0.33 -19.21 4.64
N ASP A 199 0.74 -19.56 5.35
CA ASP A 199 1.30 -20.91 5.38
C ASP A 199 2.11 -21.11 6.66
N VAL A 200 2.16 -22.35 7.15
CA VAL A 200 2.96 -22.77 8.30
C VAL A 200 3.55 -24.15 8.00
N PHE A 201 4.88 -24.24 8.00
CA PHE A 201 5.57 -25.50 7.74
C PHE A 201 6.69 -25.76 8.74
N LEU A 202 7.03 -27.04 8.88
CA LEU A 202 7.98 -27.54 9.87
C LEU A 202 9.07 -28.33 9.16
N ILE A 203 10.33 -27.99 9.41
CA ILE A 203 11.49 -28.70 8.85
C ILE A 203 12.24 -29.39 9.99
N PRO A 204 12.34 -30.73 10.01
CA PRO A 204 13.15 -31.42 11.01
C PRO A 204 14.63 -31.11 10.80
N MET A 205 15.35 -30.83 11.88
CA MET A 205 16.76 -30.49 11.81
C MET A 205 17.55 -31.00 13.03
N GLN A 206 18.85 -31.19 12.84
CA GLN A 206 19.77 -31.49 13.92
C GLN A 206 20.28 -30.20 14.54
N MET A 207 20.22 -30.09 15.88
CA MET A 207 20.69 -28.92 16.62
C MET A 207 21.88 -29.27 17.53
N LYS A 208 22.47 -28.23 18.15
CA LYS A 208 23.62 -28.36 19.06
C LYS A 208 23.36 -29.39 20.17
N LYS A 209 24.43 -29.94 20.76
CA LYS A 209 24.35 -30.97 21.80
C LYS A 209 23.58 -32.23 21.36
N ASN A 210 23.61 -32.51 20.05
CA ASN A 210 22.95 -33.67 19.44
C ASN A 210 21.43 -33.73 19.70
N ARG A 211 20.77 -32.58 19.84
CA ARG A 211 19.32 -32.52 20.03
C ARG A 211 18.58 -32.52 18.70
N PRO A 212 17.61 -33.42 18.49
CA PRO A 212 16.67 -33.27 17.39
C PRO A 212 15.80 -32.04 17.64
N GLY A 213 15.57 -31.24 16.61
CA GLY A 213 14.72 -30.07 16.69
C GLY A 213 13.99 -29.83 15.38
N ILE A 214 13.23 -28.73 15.35
CA ILE A 214 12.49 -28.29 14.18
C ILE A 214 12.76 -26.81 13.90
N LEU A 215 12.78 -26.46 12.63
CA LEU A 215 12.58 -25.09 12.17
C LEU A 215 11.09 -24.93 11.91
N LEU A 216 10.44 -24.06 12.68
CA LEU A 216 9.08 -23.62 12.44
C LEU A 216 9.13 -22.34 11.61
N SER A 217 8.49 -22.37 10.44
CA SER A 217 8.45 -21.25 9.50
C SER A 217 6.99 -20.85 9.22
N VAL A 218 6.70 -19.55 9.29
CA VAL A 218 5.37 -18.96 9.09
C VAL A 218 5.44 -17.89 8.01
N LEU A 219 4.60 -17.99 6.99
CA LEU A 219 4.35 -16.91 6.03
C LEU A 219 3.08 -16.17 6.44
N ALA A 220 3.14 -14.84 6.58
CA ALA A 220 1.98 -14.04 6.98
C ALA A 220 1.96 -12.67 6.28
N PRO A 221 0.78 -12.02 6.18
CA PRO A 221 0.69 -10.61 5.80
C PRO A 221 1.56 -9.73 6.71
N ILE A 222 2.17 -8.68 6.14
CA ILE A 222 3.13 -7.82 6.86
C ILE A 222 2.47 -7.14 8.08
N ASP A 223 1.22 -6.73 7.95
CA ASP A 223 0.41 -6.11 9.00
C ASP A 223 0.08 -7.06 10.16
N LEU A 224 0.08 -8.37 9.91
CA LEU A 224 -0.16 -9.40 10.94
C LEU A 224 1.13 -9.90 11.62
N ALA A 225 2.31 -9.41 11.21
CA ALA A 225 3.59 -9.88 11.74
C ALA A 225 3.66 -9.87 13.28
N GLY A 226 3.26 -8.77 13.91
CA GLY A 226 3.30 -8.65 15.38
C GLY A 226 2.35 -9.62 16.11
N ALA A 227 1.17 -9.90 15.53
CA ALA A 227 0.23 -10.85 16.09
C ALA A 227 0.77 -12.28 16.01
N ILE A 228 1.40 -12.62 14.88
CA ILE A 228 2.05 -13.92 14.66
C ILE A 228 3.25 -14.10 15.61
N GLU A 229 4.10 -13.08 15.77
CA GLU A 229 5.21 -13.09 16.73
C GLU A 229 4.71 -13.36 18.15
N ALA A 230 3.63 -12.69 18.57
CA ALA A 230 3.06 -12.88 19.91
C ALA A 230 2.57 -14.31 20.16
N ILE A 231 1.97 -14.96 19.15
CA ILE A 231 1.57 -16.37 19.23
C ILE A 231 2.81 -17.27 19.35
N LEU A 232 3.82 -17.05 18.50
CA LEU A 232 5.04 -17.83 18.54
C LEU A 232 5.73 -17.75 19.91
N PHE A 233 5.89 -16.56 20.47
CA PHE A 233 6.47 -16.39 21.80
C PHE A 233 5.63 -17.06 22.89
N ARG A 234 4.31 -16.89 22.86
CA ARG A 234 3.42 -17.41 23.90
C ARG A 234 3.35 -18.93 23.89
N GLU A 235 3.16 -19.54 22.72
CA GLU A 235 2.90 -20.98 22.61
C GLU A 235 4.18 -21.81 22.65
N THR A 236 5.29 -21.30 22.11
CA THR A 236 6.54 -22.08 21.99
C THR A 236 7.57 -21.74 23.07
N ALA A 237 7.41 -20.63 23.78
CA ALA A 237 8.40 -20.08 24.71
C ALA A 237 9.80 -19.86 24.09
N THR A 238 9.88 -19.74 22.75
CA THR A 238 11.14 -19.41 22.08
C THR A 238 11.68 -18.05 22.55
N LEU A 239 13.00 -17.91 22.57
CA LEU A 239 13.66 -16.66 22.96
C LEU A 239 13.88 -15.71 21.78
N GLY A 240 13.63 -16.15 20.54
CA GLY A 240 13.89 -15.33 19.37
C GLY A 240 13.22 -15.84 18.10
N ILE A 241 12.83 -14.89 17.27
CA ILE A 241 12.22 -15.11 15.96
C ILE A 241 13.04 -14.29 14.95
N ARG A 242 13.43 -14.93 13.85
CA ARG A 242 14.02 -14.25 12.70
C ARG A 242 12.92 -13.86 11.74
N ARG A 243 13.02 -12.67 11.14
CA ARG A 243 12.06 -12.19 10.15
C ARG A 243 12.75 -11.74 8.87
N SER A 244 12.16 -12.08 7.73
CA SER A 244 12.52 -11.54 6.43
C SER A 244 11.27 -11.14 5.66
N ILE A 245 11.36 -10.07 4.88
CA ILE A 245 10.30 -9.73 3.93
C ILE A 245 10.63 -10.43 2.62
N VAL A 246 9.69 -11.22 2.12
CA VAL A 246 9.82 -11.96 0.86
C VAL A 246 8.79 -11.46 -0.14
N GLU A 247 9.21 -11.41 -1.40
CA GLU A 247 8.36 -11.05 -2.54
C GLU A 247 7.75 -12.32 -3.13
N ARG A 248 6.47 -12.26 -3.50
CA ARG A 248 5.77 -13.36 -4.17
C ARG A 248 5.20 -12.89 -5.49
N HIS A 249 5.35 -13.73 -6.50
CA HIS A 249 4.70 -13.54 -7.80
C HIS A 249 3.55 -14.53 -7.89
N LYS A 250 2.31 -14.03 -7.97
CA LYS A 250 1.10 -14.88 -7.99
C LYS A 250 0.42 -14.79 -9.36
N LEU A 251 -0.15 -15.91 -9.78
CA LEU A 251 -1.12 -15.91 -10.88
C LEU A 251 -2.36 -15.14 -10.45
N GLU A 252 -2.95 -14.41 -11.39
CA GLU A 252 -4.34 -13.96 -11.23
C GLU A 252 -5.21 -15.20 -11.06
N ARG A 253 -6.18 -15.14 -10.15
CA ARG A 253 -7.01 -16.30 -9.87
C ARG A 253 -8.42 -15.92 -9.49
N GLU A 254 -9.34 -16.83 -9.80
CA GLU A 254 -10.72 -16.77 -9.34
C GLU A 254 -11.16 -18.13 -8.78
N SER A 255 -12.14 -18.09 -7.88
CA SER A 255 -12.83 -19.29 -7.43
C SER A 255 -13.91 -19.65 -8.45
N ILE A 256 -13.80 -20.83 -9.03
CA ILE A 256 -14.79 -21.40 -9.96
C ILE A 256 -15.47 -22.61 -9.32
N THR A 257 -16.63 -22.97 -9.87
CA THR A 257 -17.29 -24.24 -9.57
C THR A 257 -17.33 -25.09 -10.84
N VAL A 258 -16.78 -26.29 -10.77
CA VAL A 258 -16.73 -27.24 -11.90
C VAL A 258 -17.81 -28.30 -11.69
N GLY A 259 -18.65 -28.50 -12.70
CA GLY A 259 -19.61 -29.60 -12.70
C GLY A 259 -18.90 -30.93 -12.93
N THR A 260 -19.06 -31.88 -12.01
CA THR A 260 -18.54 -33.25 -12.15
C THR A 260 -19.70 -34.26 -12.14
N PRO A 261 -19.47 -35.52 -12.58
CA PRO A 261 -20.47 -36.59 -12.48
C PRO A 261 -20.96 -36.86 -11.04
N TRP A 262 -20.23 -36.39 -10.04
CA TRP A 262 -20.54 -36.56 -8.61
C TRP A 262 -21.01 -35.25 -7.95
N GLY A 263 -21.36 -34.25 -8.75
CA GLY A 263 -21.83 -32.94 -8.31
C GLY A 263 -20.81 -31.82 -8.47
N PRO A 264 -21.17 -30.60 -8.05
CA PRO A 264 -20.30 -29.43 -8.16
C PRO A 264 -19.11 -29.53 -7.20
N VAL A 265 -17.92 -29.19 -7.69
CA VAL A 265 -16.68 -29.11 -6.91
C VAL A 265 -16.06 -27.74 -7.13
N ARG A 266 -15.69 -27.06 -6.05
CA ARG A 266 -14.94 -25.80 -6.15
C ARG A 266 -13.52 -26.04 -6.64
N ALA A 267 -13.01 -25.11 -7.43
CA ALA A 267 -11.63 -25.09 -7.87
C ALA A 267 -11.13 -23.65 -7.95
N LYS A 268 -9.80 -23.49 -8.01
CA LYS A 268 -9.15 -22.20 -8.27
C LYS A 268 -8.63 -22.23 -9.70
N LYS A 269 -9.13 -21.35 -10.55
CA LYS A 269 -8.58 -21.12 -11.89
C LYS A 269 -7.57 -19.99 -11.79
N GLY A 270 -6.33 -20.24 -12.19
CA GLY A 270 -5.26 -19.26 -12.22
C GLY A 270 -4.75 -19.02 -13.63
N TRP A 271 -4.40 -17.79 -13.98
CA TRP A 271 -3.84 -17.43 -15.29
C TRP A 271 -2.75 -16.35 -15.21
N ASN A 272 -2.00 -16.18 -16.30
CA ASN A 272 -1.08 -15.07 -16.48
C ASN A 272 -1.14 -14.48 -17.90
N ALA A 273 -0.48 -13.34 -18.08
CA ALA A 273 -0.39 -12.65 -19.37
C ALA A 273 0.34 -13.45 -20.47
N ALA A 274 1.12 -14.48 -20.11
CA ALA A 274 1.80 -15.37 -21.04
C ALA A 274 0.89 -16.49 -21.58
N GLY A 275 -0.40 -16.51 -21.21
CA GLY A 275 -1.38 -17.49 -21.65
C GLY A 275 -1.37 -18.81 -20.87
N LEU A 276 -0.57 -18.92 -19.79
CA LEU A 276 -0.66 -20.06 -18.89
C LEU A 276 -2.01 -20.02 -18.17
N THR A 277 -2.73 -21.14 -18.16
CA THR A 277 -3.91 -21.36 -17.34
C THR A 277 -3.75 -22.64 -16.54
N VAL A 278 -4.08 -22.60 -15.25
CA VAL A 278 -4.05 -23.76 -14.35
C VAL A 278 -5.34 -23.84 -13.57
N VAL A 279 -5.83 -25.05 -13.32
CA VAL A 279 -6.98 -25.29 -12.44
C VAL A 279 -6.56 -26.22 -11.32
N SER A 280 -6.73 -25.74 -10.09
CA SER A 280 -6.43 -26.49 -8.87
C SER A 280 -7.73 -26.84 -8.15
N PRO A 281 -8.11 -28.13 -8.06
CA PRO A 281 -9.29 -28.56 -7.31
C PRO A 281 -9.19 -28.23 -5.81
N GLU A 282 -10.30 -27.81 -5.19
CA GLU A 282 -10.33 -27.57 -3.74
C GLU A 282 -10.43 -28.91 -3.00
N TYR A 283 -9.43 -29.19 -2.15
CA TYR A 283 -9.24 -30.52 -1.55
C TYR A 283 -10.45 -30.98 -0.74
N ASP A 284 -11.01 -30.10 0.10
CA ASP A 284 -12.12 -30.47 0.99
C ASP A 284 -13.36 -30.89 0.22
N ASP A 285 -13.68 -30.21 -0.89
CA ASP A 285 -14.79 -30.56 -1.76
C ASP A 285 -14.50 -31.90 -2.47
N CYS A 286 -13.31 -32.07 -3.02
CA CYS A 286 -12.93 -33.32 -3.68
C CYS A 286 -12.94 -34.52 -2.71
N SER A 287 -12.45 -34.32 -1.49
CA SER A 287 -12.37 -35.35 -0.43
C SER A 287 -13.77 -35.74 0.04
N ARG A 288 -14.66 -34.76 0.24
CA ARG A 288 -16.07 -34.99 0.56
C ARG A 288 -16.75 -35.80 -0.55
N VAL A 289 -16.63 -35.36 -1.80
CA VAL A 289 -17.25 -36.02 -2.96
C VAL A 289 -16.72 -37.46 -3.14
N ALA A 290 -15.41 -37.67 -2.97
CA ALA A 290 -14.78 -38.98 -3.04
C ALA A 290 -15.35 -39.95 -2.00
N ARG A 291 -15.56 -39.49 -0.76
CA ARG A 291 -16.15 -40.31 0.32
C ARG A 291 -17.62 -40.61 0.08
N GLU A 292 -18.41 -39.60 -0.31
CA GLU A 292 -19.86 -39.73 -0.53
C GLU A 292 -20.18 -40.72 -1.66
N HIS A 293 -19.37 -40.73 -2.72
CA HIS A 293 -19.62 -41.53 -3.93
C HIS A 293 -18.75 -42.78 -4.04
N GLY A 294 -17.87 -43.03 -3.05
CA GLY A 294 -16.99 -44.20 -3.05
C GLY A 294 -15.98 -44.22 -4.21
N VAL A 295 -15.56 -43.05 -4.71
CA VAL A 295 -14.61 -42.93 -5.83
C VAL A 295 -13.23 -42.48 -5.35
N PRO A 296 -12.13 -42.88 -6.03
CA PRO A 296 -10.79 -42.43 -5.67
C PRO A 296 -10.64 -40.91 -5.79
N LEU A 297 -10.02 -40.25 -4.81
CA LEU A 297 -9.76 -38.80 -4.83
C LEU A 297 -9.04 -38.34 -6.11
N ARG A 298 -8.06 -39.13 -6.57
CA ARG A 298 -7.32 -38.86 -7.82
C ARG A 298 -8.23 -38.75 -9.04
N GLU A 299 -9.33 -39.49 -9.05
CA GLU A 299 -10.27 -39.51 -10.17
C GLU A 299 -11.14 -38.25 -10.15
N VAL A 300 -11.56 -37.81 -8.96
CA VAL A 300 -12.23 -36.52 -8.78
C VAL A 300 -11.34 -35.36 -9.26
N TYR A 301 -10.06 -35.36 -8.85
CA TYR A 301 -9.08 -34.36 -9.31
C TYR A 301 -8.94 -34.34 -10.83
N ARG A 302 -8.78 -35.52 -11.44
CA ARG A 302 -8.62 -35.67 -12.89
C ARG A 302 -9.81 -35.08 -13.67
N VAL A 303 -11.04 -35.33 -13.21
CA VAL A 303 -12.25 -34.80 -13.86
C VAL A 303 -12.32 -33.28 -13.72
N VAL A 304 -12.08 -32.73 -12.52
CA VAL A 304 -12.11 -31.28 -12.29
C VAL A 304 -11.07 -30.55 -13.14
N GLN A 305 -9.87 -31.11 -13.26
CA GLN A 305 -8.80 -30.55 -14.10
C GLN A 305 -9.10 -30.68 -15.60
N GLY A 306 -9.76 -31.76 -16.03
CA GLY A 306 -10.08 -32.04 -17.43
C GLY A 306 -11.24 -31.20 -17.99
N GLU A 307 -12.29 -30.95 -17.20
CA GLU A 307 -13.44 -30.14 -17.63
C GLU A 307 -13.10 -28.64 -17.74
N ALA A 308 -12.04 -28.17 -17.07
CA ALA A 308 -11.62 -26.77 -17.12
C ALA A 308 -10.63 -26.44 -18.26
N ALA A 309 -10.23 -27.46 -19.05
CA ALA A 309 -9.39 -27.32 -20.24
C ALA A 309 -10.18 -27.21 -21.57
N LYS A 310 -11.52 -27.30 -21.50
CA LYS A 310 -12.44 -27.00 -22.61
C LYS A 310 -12.87 -25.55 -22.58
#